data_AF-A0A3D4UX53-F1
#
_entry.id   AF-A0A3D4UX53-F1
#
_cell.length_a   1.000
_cell.length_b   1.000
_cell.length_c   1.000
_cell.angle_alpha   90.00
_cell.angle_beta   90.00
_cell.angle_gamma   90.00
#
_symmetry.space_group_name_H-M   'P 1'
#
loop_
_entity.id
_entity.type
_entity.pdbx_description
1 polymer ?
#
loop_
_entity_poly.entity_id
_entity_poly.type
_entity_poly.pdbx_seq_one_letter_code
_entity_poly.pdbx_strand_id
1 'polypeptide(L)'
;LIGADQDTFTGLNFHYLPPKFRAILLDRVNAKVGRGIINWKKISKIPQVAPTVKKYRFDQIMRKVIPIEENEQEIAIFLPLERFRKASKTSVWSDSKRKFG
;
A
#
# COMPACT_ATOMS: atom_id res chain seq x y z
N LEU A 1 0.08 8.64 1.62
CA LEU A 1 0.33 9.35 0.34
C LEU A 1 1.84 9.44 0.13
N ILE A 2 2.37 9.08 -1.04
CA ILE A 2 3.81 9.23 -1.37
C ILE A 2 4.05 10.55 -2.12
N GLY A 3 3.13 10.92 -3.00
CA GLY A 3 3.14 12.18 -3.74
C GLY A 3 1.84 12.37 -4.52
N ALA A 4 1.56 13.60 -4.93
CA ALA A 4 0.38 13.96 -5.72
C ALA A 4 0.78 14.88 -6.87
N ASP A 5 0.13 14.65 -8.01
CA ASP A 5 0.14 15.53 -9.19
C ASP A 5 -1.26 16.16 -9.33
N GLN A 6 -1.48 17.00 -10.33
CA GLN A 6 -2.76 17.71 -10.53
C GLN A 6 -3.99 16.79 -10.50
N ASP A 7 -3.98 15.70 -11.27
CA ASP A 7 -5.15 14.80 -11.42
C ASP A 7 -4.98 13.44 -10.75
N THR A 8 -3.82 13.20 -10.13
CA THR A 8 -3.46 11.87 -9.66
C THR A 8 -2.68 11.88 -8.36
N PHE A 9 -2.68 10.76 -7.66
CA PHE A 9 -1.78 10.56 -6.54
C PHE A 9 -1.11 9.19 -6.57
N THR A 10 0.09 9.14 -6.00
CA THR A 10 0.83 7.92 -5.78
C THR A 10 0.67 7.48 -4.32
N GLY A 11 0.10 6.30 -4.14
CA GLY A 11 -0.15 5.69 -2.84
C GLY A 11 0.66 4.41 -2.62
N LEU A 12 0.84 4.07 -1.35
CA LEU A 12 1.33 2.76 -0.93
C LEU A 12 0.12 1.90 -0.58
N ASN A 13 -0.19 0.91 -1.41
CA ASN A 13 -1.37 0.08 -1.25
C ASN A 13 -1.01 -1.35 -0.81
N PHE A 14 -1.28 -1.63 0.46
CA PHE A 14 -0.93 -2.86 1.14
C PHE A 14 -1.67 -4.10 0.59
N HIS A 15 -2.84 -3.93 -0.04
CA HIS A 15 -3.67 -5.09 -0.41
C HIS A 15 -3.08 -5.96 -1.53
N TYR A 16 -2.06 -5.45 -2.23
CA TYR A 16 -1.30 -6.20 -3.23
C TYR A 16 -0.40 -7.27 -2.61
N LEU A 17 -0.25 -7.27 -1.29
CA LEU A 17 0.49 -8.26 -0.51
C LEU A 17 -0.46 -9.20 0.24
N PRO A 18 -0.04 -10.45 0.51
CA PRO A 18 -0.72 -11.29 1.50
C PRO A 18 -0.61 -10.69 2.91
N PRO A 19 -1.58 -10.95 3.82
CA PRO A 19 -1.63 -10.43 5.19
C PRO A 19 -0.28 -10.36 5.92
N LYS A 20 0.48 -11.48 5.94
CA LYS A 20 1.81 -11.54 6.58
C LYS A 20 2.76 -10.45 6.10
N PHE A 21 2.82 -10.18 4.79
CA PHE A 21 3.72 -9.17 4.24
C PHE A 21 3.18 -7.75 4.36
N ARG A 22 1.88 -7.58 4.60
CA ARG A 22 1.30 -6.27 4.95
C ARG A 22 1.85 -5.80 6.29
N ALA A 23 1.86 -6.67 7.30
CA ALA A 23 2.44 -6.39 8.62
C ALA A 23 3.94 -6.05 8.50
N ILE A 24 4.70 -6.90 7.81
CA ILE A 24 6.15 -6.66 7.58
C ILE A 24 6.39 -5.31 6.89
N LEU A 25 5.56 -4.94 5.91
CA LEU A 25 5.68 -3.65 5.25
C LEU A 25 5.37 -2.49 6.21
N LEU A 26 4.32 -2.61 7.03
CA LEU A 26 3.93 -1.58 7.99
C LEU A 26 5.05 -1.32 8.99
N ASP A 27 5.59 -2.38 9.61
CA ASP A 27 6.70 -2.28 10.56
C ASP A 27 7.92 -1.61 9.95
N ARG A 28 8.29 -2.00 8.73
CA ARG A 28 9.45 -1.44 8.03
C ARG A 28 9.24 0.02 7.64
N VAL A 29 8.05 0.39 7.21
CA VAL A 29 7.70 1.78 6.89
C VAL A 29 7.75 2.61 8.17
N ASN A 30 7.11 2.16 9.24
CA ASN A 30 7.10 2.85 10.54
C ASN A 30 8.50 3.02 11.11
N ALA A 31 9.36 2.00 11.02
CA ALA A 31 10.75 2.08 11.45
C ALA A 31 11.59 3.09 10.64
N LYS A 32 11.30 3.29 9.35
CA LYS A 32 12.02 4.24 8.47
C LYS A 32 11.47 5.66 8.53
N VAL A 33 10.17 5.80 8.72
CA VAL A 33 9.45 7.08 8.63
C VAL A 33 9.25 7.70 10.01
N GLY A 34 9.08 6.89 11.06
CA GLY A 34 8.61 7.32 12.37
C GLY A 34 7.20 7.89 12.28
N ARG A 35 6.91 8.93 13.08
CA ARG A 35 5.67 9.72 13.02
C ARG A 35 5.64 10.77 11.89
N GLY A 36 6.62 10.70 10.98
CA GLY A 36 6.77 11.67 9.90
C GLY A 36 5.89 11.36 8.68
N ILE A 37 5.95 12.25 7.70
CA ILE A 37 5.30 12.03 6.40
C ILE A 37 6.12 11.00 5.61
N ILE A 38 5.43 10.06 4.96
CA ILE A 38 6.03 9.07 4.06
C ILE A 38 6.74 9.80 2.91
N ASN A 39 8.01 9.45 2.69
CA ASN A 39 8.83 9.96 1.59
C ASN A 39 9.42 8.78 0.81
N TRP A 40 9.35 8.83 -0.52
CA TRP A 40 9.93 7.82 -1.41
C TRP A 40 11.38 7.47 -1.06
N LYS A 41 12.23 8.48 -0.79
CA LYS A 41 13.64 8.27 -0.45
C LYS A 41 13.84 7.40 0.80
N LYS A 42 12.89 7.43 1.74
CA LYS A 42 12.95 6.65 2.99
C LYS A 42 12.50 5.19 2.79
N ILE A 43 11.51 4.97 1.94
CA ILE A 43 10.84 3.66 1.82
C ILE A 43 11.24 2.87 0.57
N SER A 44 11.86 3.49 -0.43
CA SER A 44 12.18 2.84 -1.72
C SER A 44 13.07 1.60 -1.61
N LYS A 45 13.88 1.50 -0.56
CA LYS A 45 14.74 0.35 -0.29
C LYS A 45 14.02 -0.82 0.41
N ILE A 46 12.77 -0.66 0.81
CA ILE A 46 11.97 -1.73 1.41
C ILE A 46 11.45 -2.63 0.27
N PRO A 47 11.82 -3.92 0.20
CA PRO A 47 11.47 -4.77 -0.93
C PRO A 47 9.96 -4.81 -1.22
N GLN A 48 9.13 -4.91 -0.17
CA GLN A 48 7.67 -4.98 -0.26
C GLN A 48 7.00 -3.71 -0.82
N VAL A 49 7.74 -2.60 -0.92
CA VAL A 49 7.22 -1.35 -1.51
C VAL A 49 7.04 -1.49 -3.02
N ALA A 50 7.93 -2.21 -3.71
CA ALA A 50 7.90 -2.32 -5.18
C ALA A 50 6.53 -2.75 -5.77
N PRO A 51 5.87 -3.82 -5.28
CA PRO A 51 4.55 -4.20 -5.81
C PRO A 51 3.39 -3.33 -5.33
N THR A 52 3.55 -2.56 -4.25
CA THR A 52 2.47 -1.85 -3.55
C THR A 52 2.34 -0.38 -3.94
N VAL A 53 3.34 0.22 -4.59
CA VAL A 53 3.25 1.57 -5.15
C VAL A 53 2.30 1.58 -6.35
N LYS A 54 1.27 2.43 -6.29
CA LYS A 54 0.27 2.59 -7.35
C LYS A 54 -0.10 4.05 -7.53
N LYS A 55 -0.36 4.43 -8.78
CA LYS A 55 -0.85 5.74 -9.17
C LYS A 55 -2.35 5.66 -9.46
N TYR A 56 -3.12 6.57 -8.89
CA TYR A 56 -4.58 6.62 -8.98
C TYR A 56 -5.02 7.99 -9.49
N ARG A 57 -6.06 8.04 -10.31
CA ARG A 57 -6.68 9.29 -10.73
C ARG A 57 -7.76 9.70 -9.71
N PHE A 58 -7.83 10.97 -9.35
CA PHE A 58 -8.79 11.45 -8.36
C PHE A 58 -10.24 11.24 -8.79
N ASP A 59 -10.52 11.47 -10.08
CA ASP A 59 -11.84 11.30 -10.69
C ASP A 59 -12.32 9.83 -10.77
N GLN A 60 -11.43 8.86 -10.53
CA GLN A 60 -11.79 7.43 -10.50
C GLN A 60 -12.03 6.91 -9.07
N ILE A 61 -11.87 7.76 -8.05
CA ILE A 61 -12.23 7.43 -6.66
C ILE A 61 -13.72 7.72 -6.47
N MET A 62 -14.56 6.74 -6.79
CA MET A 62 -16.02 6.88 -6.71
C MET A 62 -16.57 6.79 -5.27
N ARG A 63 -15.78 6.27 -4.33
CA ARG A 63 -16.22 6.00 -2.95
C ARG A 63 -15.51 6.94 -1.98
N LYS A 64 -16.18 7.25 -0.88
CA LYS A 64 -15.61 8.04 0.22
C LYS A 64 -14.31 7.39 0.70
N VAL A 65 -13.24 8.19 0.74
CA VAL A 65 -11.97 7.82 1.38
C VAL A 65 -12.14 7.99 2.89
N ILE A 66 -11.85 6.93 3.64
CA ILE A 66 -11.94 6.93 5.09
C ILE A 66 -10.52 7.05 5.65
N PRO A 67 -10.20 8.13 6.39
CA PRO A 67 -8.94 8.20 7.13
C PRO A 67 -8.96 7.15 8.24
N ILE A 68 -7.83 6.50 8.45
CA ILE A 68 -7.64 5.50 9.51
C ILE A 68 -6.70 6.10 10.54
N GLU A 69 -7.10 6.04 11.81
CA GLU A 69 -6.28 6.51 12.93
C GLU A 69 -5.01 5.65 13.09
N GLU A 70 -3.93 6.22 13.63
CA GLU A 70 -2.63 5.53 13.71
C GLU A 70 -2.71 4.21 14.49
N ASN A 71 -3.49 4.18 15.57
CA ASN A 71 -3.73 2.98 16.39
C ASN A 71 -4.60 1.91 15.72
N GLU A 72 -5.32 2.25 14.65
CA GLU A 72 -6.17 1.31 13.91
C GLU A 72 -5.47 0.72 12.68
N GLN A 73 -4.30 1.24 12.30
CA GLN A 73 -3.59 0.82 11.09
C GLN A 73 -3.28 -0.69 11.07
N GLU A 74 -2.88 -1.25 12.21
CA GLU A 74 -2.56 -2.67 12.35
C GLU A 74 -3.76 -3.57 12.02
N ILE A 75 -4.96 -3.17 12.42
CA ILE A 75 -6.19 -3.91 12.12
C ILE A 75 -6.64 -3.64 10.67
N ALA A 76 -6.57 -2.38 10.24
CA ALA A 76 -7.03 -1.95 8.93
C ALA A 76 -6.31 -2.67 7.78
N ILE A 77 -5.00 -2.94 7.91
CA ILE A 77 -4.24 -3.66 6.88
C ILE A 77 -4.73 -5.11 6.68
N PHE A 78 -5.44 -5.70 7.64
CA PHE A 78 -5.97 -7.06 7.55
C PHE A 78 -7.40 -7.14 7.00
N LEU A 79 -8.07 -6.01 6.83
CA LEU A 79 -9.42 -6.01 6.26
C LEU A 79 -9.41 -6.60 4.83
N PRO A 80 -10.32 -7.54 4.51
CA PRO A 80 -10.37 -8.22 3.21
C PRO A 80 -11.08 -7.36 2.16
N LEU A 81 -10.53 -6.16 1.90
CA LEU A 81 -11.14 -5.15 1.02
C LEU A 81 -10.62 -5.24 -0.42
N GLU A 82 -9.65 -6.11 -0.72
CA GLU A 82 -9.14 -6.26 -2.08
C GLU A 82 -10.21 -6.72 -3.08
N ARG A 83 -10.31 -6.00 -4.20
CA ARG A 83 -11.17 -6.36 -5.34
C ARG A 83 -10.40 -6.16 -6.64
N PHE A 84 -9.80 -7.23 -7.14
CA PHE A 84 -9.05 -7.21 -8.40
C PHE A 84 -9.97 -7.59 -9.56
N ARG A 85 -10.07 -6.72 -10.58
CA ARG A 85 -10.96 -6.96 -11.75
C ARG A 85 -10.40 -7.97 -12.75
N LYS A 86 -9.08 -8.01 -12.94
CA LYS A 86 -8.42 -8.74 -14.03
C LYS A 86 -7.69 -10.03 -13.59
N ALA A 87 -7.60 -10.28 -12.29
CA ALA A 87 -6.85 -11.41 -11.74
C ALA A 87 -7.42 -11.81 -10.37
N SER A 88 -7.22 -13.06 -9.97
CA SER A 88 -7.56 -13.52 -8.62
C SER A 88 -6.58 -12.95 -7.57
N LYS A 89 -7.02 -12.85 -6.31
CA LYS A 89 -6.15 -12.41 -5.20
C LYS A 89 -4.87 -13.24 -5.10
N THR A 90 -4.99 -14.56 -5.28
CA THR A 90 -3.86 -15.50 -5.21
C THR A 90 -2.86 -15.24 -6.33
N SER A 91 -3.33 -14.98 -7.56
CA SER A 91 -2.46 -14.60 -8.67
C SER A 91 -1.72 -13.29 -8.38
N VAL A 92 -2.44 -12.25 -7.97
CA VAL A 92 -1.84 -10.94 -7.65
C VAL A 92 -0.79 -11.06 -6.55
N TRP A 93 -1.07 -11.82 -5.49
CA TRP A 93 -0.13 -12.01 -4.39
C TRP A 93 1.09 -12.84 -4.79
N SER A 94 0.92 -13.87 -5.61
CA SER A 94 2.04 -14.63 -6.16
C SER A 94 2.92 -13.72 -7.03
N ASP A 95 2.32 -12.90 -7.88
CA ASP A 95 3.03 -11.95 -8.74
C ASP A 95 3.77 -10.88 -7.93
N SER A 96 3.13 -10.34 -6.89
CA SER A 96 3.77 -9.39 -5.98
C SER A 96 4.99 -9.99 -5.29
N LYS A 97 4.88 -11.23 -4.78
CA LYS A 97 6.01 -11.92 -4.13
C LYS A 97 7.22 -12.07 -5.05
N ARG A 98 7.01 -12.39 -6.33
CA ARG A 98 8.10 -12.48 -7.32
C ARG A 98 8.85 -11.16 -7.56
N LYS A 99 8.29 -10.02 -7.14
CA LYS A 99 8.94 -8.70 -7.31
C LYS A 99 9.86 -8.32 -6.16
N PHE A 100 9.81 -9.02 -5.03
CA PHE A 100 10.60 -8.68 -3.85
C PHE A 100 11.20 -9.89 -3.10
N GLY A 101 10.90 -11.10 -3.57
CA GLY A 101 11.52 -12.35 -3.14
C GLY A 101 12.60 -12.80 -4.12
#